data_AF-A0A2W4MEA2-F1
#
_entry.id   AF-A0A2W4MEA2-F1
#
_cell.length_a   1.000
_cell.length_b   1.000
_cell.length_c   1.000
_cell.angle_alpha   90.00
_cell.angle_beta   90.00
_cell.angle_gamma   90.00
#
_symmetry.space_group_name_H-M   'P 1'
#
loop_
_entity.id
_entity.type
_entity.pdbx_description
1 polymer ?
#
loop_
_entity_poly.entity_id
_entity_poly.type
_entity_poly.pdbx_seq_one_letter_code
_entity_poly.pdbx_strand_id
1 'polypeptide(L)' 'MTRKKLIEVALPLPEINDASAYDKMPGIGPHPKGIHHWWARLPLPVARAVLFASVVDDPGTLPTGFPPEEHQPRQR' A
#
# COMPACT_ATOMS: atom_id res chain seq x y z
N MET A 1 3.05 22.60 -13.83
CA MET A 1 3.44 22.15 -12.48
C MET A 1 3.37 20.63 -12.45
N THR A 2 4.41 19.97 -11.97
CA THR A 2 4.39 18.52 -11.71
C THR A 2 3.44 18.25 -10.55
N ARG A 3 2.54 17.28 -10.70
CA ARG A 3 1.66 16.86 -9.59
C ARG A 3 2.48 16.13 -8.55
N LYS A 4 2.21 16.42 -7.27
CA LYS A 4 2.84 15.74 -6.15
C LYS A 4 2.42 14.27 -6.17
N LYS A 5 3.34 13.35 -5.85
CA LYS A 5 3.02 11.92 -5.74
C LYS A 5 2.56 11.55 -4.34
N LEU A 6 1.77 10.47 -4.23
CA LEU A 6 1.25 9.99 -2.95
C LEU A 6 2.40 9.62 -1.99
N ILE A 7 3.54 9.17 -2.51
CA ILE A 7 4.74 8.88 -1.69
C ILE A 7 5.40 10.13 -1.08
N GLU A 8 5.10 11.33 -1.61
CA GLU A 8 5.66 12.61 -1.15
C GLU A 8 4.78 13.29 -0.09
N VAL A 9 3.66 12.66 0.29
CA VAL A 9 2.73 13.12 1.35
C VAL A 9 2.61 12.08 2.46
N ALA A 10 1.81 12.41 3.47
CA ALA A 10 1.54 11.50 4.58
C ALA A 10 0.89 10.20 4.07
N LEU A 11 1.55 9.07 4.36
CA LEU A 11 0.99 7.73 4.17
C LEU A 11 0.43 7.20 5.51
N PRO A 12 -0.56 6.29 5.47
CA PRO A 12 -1.08 5.59 6.65
C PRO A 12 -0.04 4.59 7.18
N LEU A 13 1.02 5.11 7.81
CA LEU A 13 2.13 4.31 8.33
C LEU A 13 1.70 3.31 9.42
N PRO A 14 0.80 3.63 10.38
CA PRO A 14 0.34 2.66 11.36
C PRO A 14 -0.26 1.41 10.71
N GLU A 15 -1.16 1.58 9.74
CA GLU A 15 -1.84 0.50 9.06
C GLU A 15 -0.88 -0.33 8.20
N ILE A 16 0.05 0.33 7.51
CA ILE A 16 1.10 -0.36 6.74
C ILE A 16 2.01 -1.17 7.68
N ASN A 17 2.35 -0.62 8.84
CA ASN A 17 3.21 -1.28 9.83
C ASN A 17 2.51 -2.46 10.48
N ASP A 18 1.24 -2.32 10.87
CA ASP A 18 0.43 -3.38 11.46
C ASP A 18 0.24 -4.54 10.47
N ALA A 19 -0.09 -4.23 9.22
CA ALA A 19 -0.18 -5.24 8.16
C ALA A 19 1.18 -5.91 7.90
N SER A 20 2.28 -5.14 7.92
CA SER A 20 3.64 -5.67 7.73
C SER A 20 4.10 -6.52 8.91
N ALA A 21 3.68 -6.20 10.13
CA ALA A 21 3.93 -6.98 11.33
C ALA A 21 3.15 -8.30 11.28
N TYR A 22 1.86 -8.23 10.94
CA TYR A 22 1.04 -9.42 10.71
C TYR A 22 1.66 -10.30 9.62
N ASP A 23 2.07 -9.72 8.47
CA ASP A 23 2.74 -10.45 7.39
C ASP A 23 4.07 -11.10 7.83
N LYS A 24 4.71 -10.64 8.90
CA LYS A 24 5.93 -11.25 9.43
C LYS A 24 5.67 -12.34 10.47
N MET A 25 4.44 -12.49 10.95
CA MET A 25 4.13 -13.49 11.97
C MET A 25 4.39 -14.90 11.44
N PRO A 26 5.01 -15.78 12.24
CA PRO A 26 5.17 -17.18 11.86
C PRO A 26 3.80 -17.87 11.80
N GLY A 27 3.65 -18.83 10.89
CA GLY A 27 2.46 -19.70 10.85
C GLY A 27 1.19 -19.11 10.22
N ILE A 28 1.21 -17.90 9.66
CA ILE A 28 0.06 -17.25 9.02
C ILE A 28 -0.30 -17.79 7.62
N GLY A 29 0.31 -18.89 7.19
CA GLY A 29 0.00 -19.57 5.92
C GLY A 29 1.21 -20.19 5.22
N PRO A 30 0.97 -20.91 4.10
CA PRO A 30 2.02 -21.56 3.32
C PRO A 30 2.80 -20.52 2.51
N HIS A 31 3.78 -19.89 3.13
CA HIS A 31 4.70 -18.97 2.46
C HIS A 31 6.14 -19.28 2.87
N PRO A 32 7.13 -19.22 1.97
CA PRO A 32 8.55 -19.53 2.28
C PRO A 32 9.13 -18.73 3.46
N LYS A 33 8.58 -17.54 3.73
CA LYS A 33 8.89 -16.73 4.93
C LYS A 33 8.68 -17.49 6.25
N GLY A 34 7.72 -18.42 6.28
CA GLY A 34 7.43 -19.27 7.42
C GLY A 34 8.44 -20.41 7.60
N ILE A 35 9.28 -20.67 6.60
CA ILE A 35 10.36 -21.66 6.64
C ILE A 35 11.65 -21.01 7.17
N HIS A 36 12.00 -19.82 6.66
CA HIS A 36 13.19 -19.10 7.11
C HIS A 36 13.15 -17.60 6.73
N HIS A 37 13.63 -16.72 7.63
CA HIS A 37 13.65 -15.26 7.42
C HIS A 37 14.46 -14.79 6.20
N TRP A 38 15.47 -15.56 5.80
CA TRP A 38 16.28 -15.26 4.60
C TRP A 38 15.44 -15.10 3.33
N TRP A 39 14.39 -15.91 3.19
CA TRP A 39 13.53 -15.96 2.00
C TRP A 39 12.51 -14.82 1.96
N ALA A 40 12.49 -13.92 2.96
CA ALA A 40 11.60 -12.77 2.99
C ALA A 40 12.23 -11.55 3.69
N ARG A 41 13.08 -10.80 2.97
CA ARG A 41 13.71 -9.59 3.52
C ARG A 41 12.78 -8.39 3.66
N LEU A 42 11.63 -8.36 2.95
CA LEU A 42 10.69 -7.24 2.97
C LEU A 42 9.24 -7.74 3.04
N PRO A 43 8.43 -7.28 4.01
CA PRO A 43 7.02 -7.64 4.07
C PRO A 43 6.27 -7.12 2.84
N LEU A 44 5.34 -7.92 2.32
CA LEU A 44 4.62 -7.60 1.09
C LEU A 44 3.75 -6.32 1.18
N PRO A 45 3.11 -6.00 2.33
CA PRO A 45 2.32 -4.78 2.48
C PRO A 45 3.13 -3.50 2.23
N VAL A 46 4.30 -3.34 2.86
CA VAL A 46 5.13 -2.14 2.65
C VAL A 46 5.63 -2.04 1.21
N ALA A 47 6.04 -3.16 0.60
CA ALA A 47 6.49 -3.17 -0.79
C ALA A 47 5.39 -2.69 -1.75
N ARG A 48 4.16 -3.19 -1.56
CA ARG A 48 3.00 -2.78 -2.36
C ARG A 48 2.63 -1.32 -2.12
N ALA A 49 2.63 -0.88 -0.87
CA ALA A 49 2.32 0.51 -0.52
C ALA A 49 3.28 1.49 -1.18
N VAL A 50 4.59 1.23 -1.11
CA VAL A 50 5.62 2.08 -1.74
C VAL A 50 5.47 2.11 -3.26
N LEU A 51 5.30 0.95 -3.90
CA LEU A 51 5.13 0.88 -5.35
C LEU A 51 3.88 1.62 -5.80
N PHE A 52 2.74 1.42 -5.13
CA PHE A 52 1.51 2.13 -5.43
C PHE A 52 1.65 3.64 -5.24
N ALA A 53 2.19 4.07 -4.10
CA ALA A 53 2.38 5.48 -3.79
C ALA A 53 3.36 6.19 -4.74
N SER A 54 4.28 5.44 -5.37
CA SER A 54 5.21 5.99 -6.36
C SER A 54 4.55 6.36 -7.69
N VAL A 55 3.45 5.68 -8.06
CA VAL A 55 2.78 5.89 -9.35
C VAL A 55 1.54 6.78 -9.23
N VAL A 56 0.87 6.77 -8.07
CA VAL A 56 -0.36 7.52 -7.82
C VAL A 56 -0.08 8.97 -7.42
N ASP A 57 -0.84 9.91 -8.00
CA ASP A 57 -0.79 11.33 -7.64
C ASP A 57 -1.44 11.57 -6.26
N ASP A 58 -0.97 12.60 -5.54
CA ASP A 58 -1.58 13.04 -4.29
C ASP A 58 -3.05 13.48 -4.53
N PRO A 59 -4.04 12.84 -3.88
CA PRO A 59 -5.43 13.17 -4.05
C PRO A 59 -5.77 14.62 -3.68
N GLY A 60 -4.99 15.25 -2.79
CA GLY A 60 -5.15 16.67 -2.46
C GLY A 60 -4.83 17.64 -3.60
N THR A 61 -4.15 17.16 -4.66
CA THR A 61 -3.81 17.96 -5.84
C THR A 61 -4.80 17.80 -7.00
N LEU A 62 -5.84 16.99 -6.85
CA LEU A 62 -6.84 16.74 -7.88
C LEU A 62 -7.86 17.92 -7.94
N PRO A 63 -7.98 18.63 -9.07
CA PRO A 63 -8.84 19.82 -9.18
C PRO A 63 -10.34 19.54 -9.08
N THR A 64 -10.78 18.28 -9.21
CA THR A 64 -12.21 17.91 -9.28
C THR A 64 -12.62 16.91 -8.19
N GLY A 65 -11.72 16.60 -7.25
CA GLY A 65 -11.94 15.51 -6.29
C GLY A 65 -12.08 14.14 -6.97
N PHE A 66 -12.39 13.11 -6.19
CA PHE A 66 -12.81 11.83 -6.74
C PHE A 66 -14.27 11.94 -7.25
N PRO A 67 -14.63 11.21 -8.32
CA PRO A 67 -16.04 11.06 -8.69
C PRO A 67 -16.81 10.51 -7.48
N PRO A 68 -18.05 11.01 -7.22
CA PRO A 68 -18.88 10.48 -6.15
C PRO A 68 -19.10 8.98 -6.34
N GLU A 69 -19.27 8.23 -5.24
CA GLU A 69 -19.34 6.75 -5.25
C GLU A 69 -20.34 6.20 -6.27
N GLU A 70 -21.43 6.92 -6.51
CA GLU A 70 -22.46 6.58 -7.50
C GLU A 70 -21.94 6.48 -8.95
N HIS A 71 -20.84 7.16 -9.28
CA HIS A 71 -20.22 7.17 -10.61
C HIS A 71 -19.07 6.17 -10.72
N GLN A 72 -18.68 5.49 -9.64
CA GLN A 72 -17.60 4.51 -9.68
C GLN A 72 -18.13 3.18 -10.20
N PRO A 73 -17.50 2.57 -11.22
CA PRO A 73 -17.93 1.27 -11.71
C PRO A 73 -17.86 0.27 -10.57
N ARG A 74 -18.96 -0.48 -10.36
CA ARG A 74 -19.03 -1.51 -9.33
C ARG A 74 -17.95 -2.56 -9.63
N GLN A 75 -16.83 -2.48 -8.93
CA GLN A 75 -15.74 -3.43 -9.09
C GLN A 75 -16.24 -4.81 -8.62
N ARG A 76 -16.10 -5.82 -9.47
CA ARG A 76 -16.58 -7.19 -9.25
C ARG A 76 -15.62 -8.00 -8.40
#